data_AF-A0A8J6SC20-F1
#
_entry.id   AF-A0A8J6SC20-F1
#
_cell.length_a   1.000
_cell.length_b   1.000
_cell.length_c   1.000
_cell.angle_alpha   90.00
_cell.angle_beta   90.00
_cell.angle_gamma   90.00
#
_symmetry.space_group_name_H-M   'P 1'
#
loop_
_entity.id
_entity.type
_entity.pdbx_description
1 polymer ?
#
loop_
_entity_poly.entity_id
_entity_poly.type
_entity_poly.pdbx_seq_one_letter_code
_entity_poly.pdbx_strand_id
1 'polypeptide(L)'
;MFERNYPDQKSKALKLYGQELNHTTFAIAKMNAVIYDFRDSSLEIGDRFLNLKFVETGKGLMRHDYAVANPVCYLKSQILRQMRRFKNADFSHPENLNSLLSRNFV
;
A
#
# COMPACT_ATOMS: atom_id res chain seq x y z
N MET A 1 -5.65 22.54 -6.99
CA MET A 1 -5.64 23.30 -8.26
C MET A 1 -7.01 23.21 -8.92
N PHE A 2 -7.57 22.00 -9.08
CA PHE A 2 -8.90 21.81 -9.65
C PHE A 2 -10.01 22.48 -8.81
N GLU A 3 -10.09 22.18 -7.51
CA GLU A 3 -11.13 22.77 -6.65
C GLU A 3 -11.02 24.29 -6.52
N ARG A 4 -9.78 24.82 -6.51
CA ARG A 4 -9.54 26.27 -6.54
C ARG A 4 -10.07 26.92 -7.83
N ASN A 5 -9.89 26.26 -8.96
CA ASN A 5 -10.29 26.80 -10.27
C ASN A 5 -11.77 26.54 -10.59
N TYR A 6 -12.39 25.55 -9.94
CA TYR A 6 -13.78 25.14 -10.15
C TYR A 6 -14.50 24.88 -8.81
N PRO A 7 -14.75 25.92 -8.00
CA PRO A 7 -15.31 25.77 -6.66
C PRO A 7 -16.70 25.09 -6.66
N ASP A 8 -17.51 25.34 -7.69
CA ASP A 8 -18.86 24.76 -7.83
C ASP A 8 -18.86 23.29 -8.28
N GLN A 9 -17.70 22.74 -8.68
CA GLN A 9 -17.56 21.38 -9.20
C GLN A 9 -16.75 20.47 -8.28
N LYS A 10 -16.78 20.72 -6.97
CA LYS A 10 -16.02 19.92 -5.97
C LYS A 10 -16.30 18.41 -6.08
N SER A 11 -17.53 18.01 -6.41
CA SER A 11 -17.89 16.58 -6.58
C SER A 11 -17.17 15.86 -7.73
N LYS A 12 -16.63 16.62 -8.70
CA LYS A 12 -15.85 16.08 -9.83
C LYS A 12 -14.35 16.06 -9.57
N ALA A 13 -13.90 16.54 -8.42
CA ALA A 13 -12.49 16.51 -8.08
C ALA A 13 -12.00 15.06 -7.93
N LEU A 14 -10.79 14.81 -8.42
CA LEU A 14 -10.15 13.50 -8.31
C LEU A 14 -9.91 13.15 -6.83
N LYS A 15 -10.39 11.99 -6.40
CA LYS A 15 -10.05 11.44 -5.09
C LYS A 15 -8.81 10.57 -5.19
N LEU A 16 -7.77 10.93 -4.44
CA LEU A 16 -6.51 10.22 -4.44
C LEU A 16 -6.44 9.25 -3.25
N TYR A 17 -6.10 8.00 -3.54
CA TYR A 17 -5.87 6.94 -2.55
C TYR A 17 -4.47 6.38 -2.75
N GLY A 18 -3.80 6.03 -1.66
CA GLY A 18 -2.47 5.45 -1.73
C GLY A 18 -2.05 4.83 -0.41
N GLN A 19 -1.29 3.75 -0.51
CA GLN A 19 -0.69 3.08 0.64
C GLN A 19 0.82 3.05 0.44
N GLU A 20 1.63 3.29 1.47
CA GLU A 20 3.09 3.24 1.39
C GLU A 20 3.66 2.53 2.61
N LEU A 21 4.71 1.71 2.41
CA LEU A 21 5.35 0.98 3.50
C LEU A 21 6.34 1.88 4.25
N ASN A 22 7.11 2.68 3.53
CA ASN A 22 8.17 3.50 4.11
C ASN A 22 7.63 4.83 4.65
N HIS A 23 7.86 5.10 5.94
CA HIS A 23 7.44 6.32 6.63
C HIS A 23 7.97 7.61 5.97
N THR A 24 9.22 7.62 5.51
CA THR A 24 9.84 8.79 4.87
C THR A 24 9.19 9.08 3.52
N THR A 25 9.05 8.05 2.68
CA THR A 25 8.38 8.20 1.38
C THR A 25 6.90 8.57 1.53
N PHE A 26 6.24 8.05 2.56
CA PHE A 26 4.89 8.44 2.93
C PHE A 26 4.78 9.92 3.30
N ALA A 27 5.70 10.44 4.12
CA ALA A 27 5.73 11.86 4.48
C ALA A 27 5.93 12.74 3.25
N ILE A 28 6.85 12.35 2.36
CA ILE A 28 7.07 13.03 1.07
C ILE A 28 5.79 12.99 0.21
N ALA A 29 5.10 11.86 0.13
CA ALA A 29 3.85 11.73 -0.62
C ALA A 29 2.76 12.66 -0.05
N LYS A 30 2.62 12.75 1.27
CA LYS A 30 1.69 13.70 1.92
C LYS A 30 2.06 15.14 1.62
N MET A 31 3.34 15.51 1.70
CA MET A 31 3.80 16.85 1.34
C MET A 31 3.47 17.17 -0.13
N ASN A 32 3.74 16.24 -1.05
CA ASN A 32 3.42 16.40 -2.46
C ASN A 32 1.92 16.57 -2.68
N ALA A 33 1.08 15.79 -2.00
CA ALA A 33 -0.37 15.93 -2.07
C ALA A 33 -0.81 17.35 -1.66
N VAL A 34 -0.24 17.90 -0.59
CA VAL A 34 -0.52 19.28 -0.16
C VAL A 34 -0.05 20.31 -1.19
N ILE A 35 1.17 20.19 -1.71
CA ILE A 35 1.74 21.13 -2.71
C ILE A 35 0.86 21.20 -3.96
N TYR A 36 0.36 20.06 -4.42
CA TYR A 36 -0.52 19.96 -5.59
C TYR A 36 -2.02 20.10 -5.25
N ASP A 37 -2.33 20.43 -3.99
CA ASP A 37 -3.67 20.75 -3.50
C ASP A 37 -4.66 19.56 -3.62
N PHE A 38 -4.15 18.35 -3.40
CA PHE A 38 -4.89 17.12 -3.11
C PHE A 38 -5.04 16.94 -1.59
N ARG A 39 -5.62 17.93 -0.92
CA ARG A 39 -5.67 17.96 0.56
C ARG A 39 -6.50 16.83 1.17
N ASP A 40 -7.53 16.41 0.45
CA ASP A 40 -8.45 15.34 0.85
C ASP A 40 -7.94 13.95 0.40
N SER A 41 -6.65 13.80 0.08
CA SER A 41 -6.05 12.53 -0.28
C SER A 41 -6.05 11.55 0.89
N SER A 42 -6.49 10.33 0.67
CA SER A 42 -6.44 9.24 1.65
C SER A 42 -5.13 8.47 1.47
N LEU A 43 -4.12 8.82 2.26
CA LEU A 43 -2.82 8.15 2.26
C LEU A 43 -2.62 7.38 3.56
N GLU A 44 -2.37 6.09 3.43
CA GLU A 44 -2.20 5.15 4.54
C GLU A 44 -0.80 4.55 4.60
N ILE A 45 -0.36 4.20 5.80
CA ILE A 45 0.92 3.54 6.01
C ILE A 45 0.75 2.04 6.26
N GLY A 46 1.57 1.23 5.60
CA GLY A 46 1.63 -0.22 5.81
C GLY A 46 1.89 -1.03 4.56
N ASP A 47 2.10 -2.34 4.75
CA ASP A 47 2.36 -3.29 3.68
C ASP A 47 1.10 -3.57 2.82
N ARG A 48 1.19 -3.31 1.51
CA ARG A 48 0.07 -3.45 0.56
C ARG A 48 -0.33 -4.90 0.28
N PHE A 49 0.48 -5.89 0.63
CA PHE A 49 0.19 -7.31 0.41
C PHE A 49 -0.34 -7.98 1.68
N LEU A 50 0.16 -7.56 2.85
CA LEU A 50 -0.19 -8.19 4.13
C LEU A 50 -1.28 -7.43 4.90
N ASN A 51 -1.35 -6.10 4.75
CA ASN A 51 -2.28 -5.26 5.49
C ASN A 51 -2.91 -4.22 4.57
N LEU A 52 -3.88 -4.67 3.78
CA LEU A 52 -4.64 -3.83 2.87
C LEU A 52 -5.49 -2.81 3.65
N LYS A 53 -5.20 -1.52 3.46
CA LYS A 53 -5.90 -0.43 4.16
C LYS A 53 -7.17 0.04 3.46
N PHE A 54 -7.23 -0.12 2.14
CA PHE A 54 -8.39 0.26 1.33
C PHE A 54 -9.25 -0.97 1.03
N VAL A 55 -10.04 -1.37 2.03
CA VAL A 55 -10.99 -2.48 1.96
C VAL A 55 -12.40 -1.99 2.30
N GLU A 56 -13.39 -2.47 1.55
CA GLU A 56 -14.80 -2.26 1.84
C GLU A 56 -15.32 -3.36 2.77
N THR A 57 -16.00 -2.97 3.85
CA THR A 57 -16.59 -3.89 4.82
C THR A 57 -17.49 -4.91 4.14
N GLY A 58 -17.14 -6.20 4.23
CA GLY A 58 -17.90 -7.31 3.64
C GLY A 58 -17.80 -7.44 2.12
N LYS A 59 -17.04 -6.57 1.42
CA LYS A 59 -16.96 -6.55 -0.05
C LYS A 59 -15.53 -6.73 -0.61
N GLY A 60 -14.52 -6.80 0.25
CA GLY A 60 -13.14 -7.04 -0.16
C GLY A 60 -12.39 -5.75 -0.49
N LEU A 61 -11.56 -5.76 -1.52
CA LEU A 61 -10.74 -4.60 -1.90
C LEU A 61 -11.60 -3.44 -2.44
N MET A 62 -11.30 -2.22 -1.99
CA MET A 62 -11.92 -1.01 -2.52
C MET A 62 -11.59 -0.85 -4.01
N ARG A 63 -12.59 -0.60 -4.85
CA ARG A 63 -12.41 -0.43 -6.29
C ARG A 63 -12.13 1.04 -6.63
N HIS A 64 -11.23 1.21 -7.60
CA HIS A 64 -10.80 2.51 -8.10
C HIS A 64 -10.96 2.52 -9.61
N ASP A 65 -11.35 3.66 -10.18
CA ASP A 65 -11.51 3.80 -11.64
C ASP A 65 -10.18 3.69 -12.38
N TYR A 66 -9.11 4.17 -11.73
CA TYR A 66 -7.75 4.16 -12.25
C TYR A 66 -6.77 3.74 -11.16
N ALA A 67 -5.77 2.95 -11.54
CA ALA A 67 -4.67 2.54 -10.66
C ALA A 67 -3.34 2.82 -11.33
N VAL A 68 -2.46 3.54 -10.63
CA VAL A 68 -1.08 3.82 -11.07
C VAL A 68 -0.13 3.36 -9.98
N ALA A 69 0.90 2.62 -10.36
CA ALA A 69 1.96 2.22 -9.46
C ALA A 69 3.29 2.18 -10.20
N ASN A 70 4.37 2.61 -9.53
CA ASN A 70 5.73 2.27 -9.91
C ASN A 70 6.26 1.24 -8.90
N PRO A 71 5.92 -0.05 -9.07
CA PRO A 71 6.36 -1.07 -8.14
C PRO A 71 7.88 -1.19 -8.17
N VAL A 72 8.50 -1.35 -7.01
CA VAL A 72 9.93 -1.65 -6.91
C VAL A 72 10.27 -2.95 -7.66
N CYS A 73 11.06 -2.86 -8.74
CA CYS A 73 11.31 -3.98 -9.66
C CYS A 73 11.97 -5.21 -8.99
N TYR A 74 12.83 -5.00 -7.99
CA TYR A 74 13.53 -6.08 -7.28
C TYR A 74 12.67 -6.78 -6.23
N LEU A 75 11.46 -6.28 -5.96
CA LEU A 75 10.53 -6.94 -5.06
C LEU A 75 10.09 -8.30 -5.63
N LYS A 76 10.16 -8.50 -6.96
CA LYS A 76 9.88 -9.79 -7.59
C LYS A 76 10.82 -10.90 -7.09
N SER A 77 12.13 -10.63 -6.97
CA SER A 77 13.09 -11.63 -6.48
C SER A 77 12.96 -11.85 -4.97
N GLN A 78 12.66 -10.80 -4.20
CA GLN A 78 12.39 -10.85 -2.76
C GLN A 78 11.13 -11.67 -2.46
N ILE A 79 10.02 -11.39 -3.15
CA ILE A 79 8.75 -12.13 -3.02
C ILE A 79 8.95 -13.59 -3.46
N LEU A 80 9.60 -13.84 -4.60
CA LEU A 80 9.89 -15.20 -5.04
C LEU A 80 10.82 -15.96 -4.08
N ARG A 81 11.73 -15.25 -3.40
CA ARG A 81 12.57 -15.83 -2.35
C ARG A 81 11.75 -16.15 -1.10
N GLN A 82 10.85 -15.27 -0.68
CA GLN A 82 9.94 -15.53 0.44
C GLN A 82 9.02 -16.71 0.13
N MET A 83 8.36 -16.71 -1.03
CA MET A 83 7.48 -17.79 -1.47
C MET A 83 8.21 -19.14 -1.58
N ARG A 84 9.45 -19.17 -2.10
CA ARG A 84 10.27 -20.41 -2.12
C ARG A 84 10.63 -20.90 -0.71
N ARG A 85 10.91 -19.99 0.23
CA ARG A 85 11.22 -20.35 1.62
C ARG A 85 9.99 -20.89 2.34
N PHE A 86 8.81 -20.34 2.10
CA PHE A 86 7.55 -20.90 2.60
C PHE A 86 7.24 -22.26 1.96
N LYS A 87 7.45 -22.42 0.66
CA LYS A 87 7.21 -23.69 -0.04
C LYS A 87 8.14 -24.82 0.44
N ASN A 88 9.36 -24.49 0.83
CA ASN A 88 10.37 -25.44 1.28
C ASN A 88 10.47 -25.53 2.81
N ALA A 89 9.57 -24.86 3.54
CA ALA A 89 9.56 -24.91 4.99
C ALA A 89 8.91 -26.20 5.48
N ASP A 90 9.54 -26.83 6.47
CA ASP A 90 8.96 -27.96 7.16
C ASP A 90 8.08 -27.47 8.31
N PHE A 91 6.77 -27.63 8.15
CA PHE A 91 5.73 -27.21 9.10
C PHE A 91 5.31 -28.33 10.06
N SER A 92 5.93 -29.50 9.99
CA SER A 92 5.66 -30.60 10.94
C SER A 92 6.04 -30.25 12.38
N HIS A 93 6.90 -29.26 12.56
CA HIS A 93 7.40 -28.77 13.85
C HIS A 93 7.00 -27.28 14.04
N PRO A 94 6.16 -26.96 15.04
CA PRO A 94 5.57 -25.62 15.20
C PRO A 94 6.59 -24.50 15.51
N GLU A 95 7.74 -24.83 16.10
CA GLU A 95 8.86 -23.92 16.35
C GLU A 95 9.47 -23.32 15.07
N ASN A 96 9.38 -24.05 13.94
CA ASN A 96 9.90 -23.57 12.65
C ASN A 96 9.05 -22.43 12.08
N LEU A 97 7.76 -22.39 12.40
CA LEU A 97 6.86 -21.32 11.96
C LEU A 97 7.21 -20.00 12.66
N ASN A 98 7.41 -20.02 13.98
CA ASN A 98 7.79 -18.84 14.76
C ASN A 98 9.19 -18.32 14.38
N SER A 99 10.12 -19.22 14.04
CA SER A 99 11.45 -18.88 13.52
C SER A 99 11.39 -18.25 12.11
N LEU A 100 10.52 -18.76 11.24
CA LEU A 100 10.29 -18.19 9.90
C LEU A 100 9.62 -16.82 9.97
N LEU A 101 8.66 -16.63 10.88
CA LEU A 101 7.97 -15.37 11.07
C LEU A 101 8.86 -14.33 11.76
N SER A 102 9.76 -14.70 12.67
CA SER A 102 10.68 -13.72 13.29
C SER A 102 11.79 -13.25 12.34
N ARG A 103 12.30 -14.11 11.44
CA ARG A 103 13.40 -13.78 10.51
C ARG A 103 12.99 -13.02 9.26
N ASN A 104 11.70 -12.99 8.92
CA ASN A 104 11.20 -12.35 7.71
C ASN A 104 10.54 -10.99 7.97
N PHE A 105 10.44 -10.56 9.23
CA PHE A 105 9.68 -9.38 9.67
C PHE A 105 10.51 -8.36 10.49
N VAL A 106 11.83 -8.37 10.34
CA VAL A 106 12.74 -7.28 10.79
C VAL A 106 13.34 -6.59 9.58
#